data_AF-A0A199U9K0-F1
#
_entry.id   AF-A0A199U9K0-F1
#
_cell.length_a   1.000
_cell.length_b   1.000
_cell.length_c   1.000
_cell.angle_alpha   90.00
_cell.angle_beta   90.00
_cell.angle_gamma   90.00
#
_symmetry.space_group_name_H-M   'P 1'
#
loop_
_entity.id
_entity.type
_entity.pdbx_description
1 polymer ?
#
loop_
_entity_poly.entity_id
_entity_poly.type
_entity_poly.pdbx_seq_one_letter_code
_entity_poly.pdbx_strand_id
1 'polypeptide(L)'
;MVFLVLLLVIFYTFNIASATTHYDAFYLTLRWPPSFCKLYSCNTPYIEDRFTLHGLWPITLNGKSPNYKKCKKIPFNANQLIHSEIIDDLNNLWPVLEITKTNIKF
;
A
#
# COMPACT_ATOMS: atom_id res chain seq x y z
N MET A 1 18.52 41.16 -17.81
CA MET A 1 17.22 40.49 -18.04
C MET A 1 17.37 38.98 -18.27
N VAL A 2 18.24 38.54 -19.19
CA VAL A 2 18.49 37.10 -19.46
C VAL A 2 18.95 36.31 -18.22
N PHE A 3 19.84 36.88 -17.40
CA PHE A 3 20.33 36.22 -16.17
C PHE A 3 19.23 36.01 -15.13
N LEU A 4 18.29 36.96 -15.00
CA LEU A 4 17.15 36.84 -14.09
C LEU A 4 16.18 35.75 -14.56
N VAL A 5 15.93 35.67 -15.88
CA VAL A 5 15.10 34.62 -16.46
C VAL A 5 15.73 33.24 -16.26
N LEU A 6 17.05 33.10 -16.44
CA LEU A 6 17.77 31.85 -16.17
C LEU A 6 17.69 31.43 -14.69
N LEU A 7 17.87 32.37 -13.76
CA LEU A 7 17.74 32.08 -12.33
C LEU A 7 16.32 31.65 -11.95
N LEU A 8 15.30 32.32 -12.50
CA LEU A 8 13.90 31.94 -12.28
C LEU A 8 13.59 30.55 -12.86
N VAL A 9 14.10 30.21 -14.04
CA VAL A 9 13.96 28.88 -14.65
C VAL A 9 14.65 27.82 -13.80
N ILE A 10 15.88 28.07 -13.34
CA ILE A 10 16.62 27.14 -12.46
C ILE A 10 15.85 26.92 -11.16
N PHE A 11 15.38 27.99 -10.51
CA PHE A 11 14.62 27.89 -9.26
C PHE A 11 13.30 27.13 -9.47
N TYR A 12 12.60 27.37 -10.58
CA TYR A 12 11.35 26.69 -10.91
C TYR A 12 11.56 25.19 -11.19
N THR A 13 12.59 24.81 -11.94
CA THR A 13 12.93 23.40 -12.21
C THR A 13 13.37 22.65 -10.95
N PHE A 14 14.07 23.30 -10.02
CA PHE A 14 14.50 22.69 -8.76
C PHE A 14 13.33 22.37 -7.83
N ASN A 15 12.29 23.19 -7.83
CA ASN A 15 11.08 22.96 -7.03
C ASN A 15 10.23 21.79 -7.55
N ILE A 16 10.22 21.56 -8.87
CA ILE A 16 9.48 20.43 -9.47
C ILE A 16 10.15 19.08 -9.14
N ALA A 17 11.48 19.04 -9.08
CA ALA A 17 12.23 17.81 -8.77
C ALA A 17 12.10 17.34 -7.31
N SER A 18 11.74 18.24 -6.38
CA SER A 18 11.71 17.92 -4.94
C SER A 18 10.38 17.29 -4.46
N ALA A 19 9.39 17.11 -5.34
CA ALA A 19 8.03 16.70 -4.97
C ALA A 19 7.69 15.22 -5.21
N THR A 20 8.66 14.36 -5.56
CA THR A 20 8.38 12.93 -5.80
C THR A 20 8.66 12.10 -4.55
N THR A 21 7.63 11.50 -3.97
CA THR A 21 7.79 10.42 -2.99
C THR A 21 8.46 9.24 -3.69
N HIS A 22 9.77 9.08 -3.50
CA HIS A 22 10.59 8.07 -4.18
C HIS A 22 10.25 6.66 -3.66
N TYR A 23 9.45 5.94 -4.43
CA TYR A 23 9.52 4.49 -4.48
C TYR A 23 9.96 4.10 -5.88
N ASP A 24 10.63 2.96 -5.99
CA ASP A 24 11.25 2.49 -7.23
C ASP A 24 10.56 1.22 -7.75
N ALA A 25 9.95 0.44 -6.86
CA ALA A 25 9.18 -0.75 -7.20
C ALA A 25 8.08 -1.04 -6.16
N PHE A 26 7.29 -2.08 -6.40
CA PHE A 26 6.35 -2.63 -5.44
C PHE A 26 6.65 -4.09 -5.14
N TYR A 27 6.54 -4.46 -3.87
CA TYR A 27 6.36 -5.85 -3.48
C TYR A 27 4.87 -6.18 -3.40
N LEU A 28 4.43 -7.10 -4.25
CA LEU A 28 3.17 -7.81 -4.06
C LEU A 28 3.43 -8.96 -3.08
N THR A 29 2.90 -8.82 -1.88
CA THR A 29 3.09 -9.80 -0.81
C THR A 29 1.87 -10.68 -0.66
N LEU A 30 2.10 -11.98 -0.55
CA LEU A 30 1.06 -13.00 -0.37
C LEU A 30 1.26 -13.71 0.98
N ARG A 31 0.17 -14.22 1.56
CA ARG A 31 0.18 -15.09 2.74
C ARG A 31 -0.28 -16.48 2.37
N TRP A 32 0.32 -17.47 3.02
CA TRP A 32 -0.17 -18.83 3.04
C TRP A 32 -1.03 -19.02 4.31
N PRO A 33 -2.38 -19.10 4.19
CA PRO A 33 -3.26 -19.14 5.35
C PRO A 33 -2.96 -20.28 6.34
N PRO A 34 -2.68 -21.54 5.91
CA PRO A 34 -2.35 -22.61 6.86
C PRO A 34 -1.11 -22.32 7.72
N SER A 35 -0.05 -21.71 7.17
CA SER A 35 1.13 -21.33 7.96
C SER A 35 0.84 -20.19 8.93
N PHE A 36 0.07 -19.19 8.50
CA PHE A 36 -0.32 -18.07 9.36
C PHE A 36 -1.20 -18.56 10.54
N CYS A 37 -2.20 -19.39 10.25
CA CYS A 37 -3.15 -19.89 11.24
C CYS A 37 -2.57 -20.95 12.19
N LYS A 38 -1.38 -21.48 11.89
CA LYS A 38 -0.61 -22.26 12.87
C LYS A 38 -0.09 -21.40 14.04
N LEU A 39 0.10 -20.10 13.81
CA LEU A 39 0.64 -19.15 14.79
C LEU A 39 -0.43 -18.24 15.42
N TYR A 40 -1.55 -18.03 14.74
CA TYR A 40 -2.61 -17.11 15.14
C TYR A 40 -3.99 -17.76 15.09
N SER A 41 -4.90 -17.31 15.96
CA SER A 41 -6.30 -17.73 15.91
C SER A 41 -6.97 -17.19 14.64
N CYS A 42 -7.48 -18.10 13.81
CA CYS A 42 -8.12 -17.76 12.56
C CYS A 42 -9.60 -18.17 12.51
N ASN A 43 -10.38 -17.48 11.68
CA ASN A 43 -11.77 -17.87 11.39
C ASN A 43 -11.77 -19.17 10.55
N THR A 44 -12.07 -20.30 11.19
CA THR A 44 -12.44 -21.55 10.50
C THR A 44 -13.92 -21.47 10.07
N PRO A 45 -14.30 -21.87 8.85
CA PRO A 45 -13.71 -22.93 8.03
C PRO A 45 -13.03 -22.46 6.73
N TYR A 46 -12.76 -21.16 6.58
CA TYR A 46 -12.39 -20.55 5.28
C TYR A 46 -10.89 -20.55 4.95
N ILE A 47 -10.12 -21.47 5.53
CA ILE A 47 -8.67 -21.54 5.27
C ILE A 47 -8.50 -22.30 3.96
N GLU A 48 -8.64 -21.59 2.84
CA GLU A 48 -8.41 -22.15 1.52
C GLU A 48 -6.93 -22.54 1.36
N ASP A 49 -6.68 -23.64 0.66
CA ASP A 49 -5.33 -24.07 0.26
C ASP A 49 -4.81 -23.24 -0.93
N ARG A 50 -4.91 -21.91 -0.83
CA ARG A 50 -4.37 -20.96 -1.80
C ARG A 50 -3.75 -19.75 -1.11
N PHE A 51 -2.83 -19.09 -1.82
CA PHE A 51 -2.28 -17.83 -1.36
C PHE A 51 -3.34 -16.73 -1.37
N THR A 52 -3.31 -15.89 -0.34
CA THR A 52 -4.13 -14.68 -0.23
C THR A 52 -3.26 -13.43 -0.24
N LEU A 53 -3.81 -12.30 -0.66
CA LEU A 53 -3.12 -11.01 -0.62
C LEU A 53 -2.81 -10.62 0.82
N HIS A 54 -1.58 -10.19 1.05
CA HIS A 54 -1.19 -9.52 2.28
C HIS A 54 -1.19 -8.00 2.08
N GLY A 55 -0.62 -7.56 0.96
CA GLY A 55 -0.57 -6.15 0.59
C GLY A 55 0.38 -5.86 -0.54
N LEU A 56 0.29 -4.62 -1.02
CA LEU A 56 1.14 -4.04 -2.04
C LEU A 56 1.98 -2.93 -1.40
N TRP A 57 3.29 -3.10 -1.39
CA TRP A 57 4.18 -2.29 -0.57
C TRP A 57 5.18 -1.56 -1.47
N PRO A 58 5.17 -0.21 -1.50
CA PRO A 58 6.20 0.52 -2.23
C PRO A 58 7.55 0.28 -1.57
N ILE A 59 8.59 0.14 -2.38
CA ILE A 59 9.97 -0.05 -1.93
C ILE A 59 10.93 0.83 -2.70
N THR A 60 12.05 1.17 -2.06
CA THR A 60 13.17 1.84 -2.70
C THR A 60 14.11 0.83 -3.38
N LEU A 61 15.03 1.28 -4.23
CA LEU A 61 16.07 0.44 -4.88
C LEU A 61 16.87 -0.40 -3.87
N ASN A 62 17.03 0.11 -2.64
CA ASN A 62 17.71 -0.59 -1.55
C ASN A 62 16.82 -1.59 -0.81
N GLY A 63 15.62 -1.89 -1.33
CA GLY A 63 14.65 -2.81 -0.74
C GLY A 63 13.95 -2.28 0.53
N LYS A 64 14.14 -1.01 0.88
CA LYS A 64 13.55 -0.40 2.09
C LYS A 64 12.20 0.23 1.77
N SER A 65 11.27 0.17 2.72
CA SER A 65 10.02 0.93 2.65
C SER A 65 10.30 2.45 2.59
N PRO A 66 9.58 3.22 1.77
CA PRO A 66 9.69 4.67 1.75
C PRO A 66 9.39 5.29 3.12
N ASN A 67 9.92 6.50 3.33
CA ASN A 67 9.67 7.24 4.55
C ASN A 67 8.20 7.69 4.60
N TYR A 68 7.38 7.02 5.43
CA TYR A 68 5.95 7.31 5.59
C TYR A 68 5.65 8.77 5.97
N LYS A 69 6.58 9.48 6.63
CA LYS A 69 6.41 10.90 7.00
C LYS A 69 6.37 11.82 5.78
N LYS A 70 6.92 11.36 4.65
CA LYS A 70 6.92 12.09 3.37
C LYS A 70 5.68 11.75 2.52
N CYS A 71 4.90 10.75 2.90
CA CYS A 71 3.68 10.38 2.19
C CYS A 71 2.54 11.34 2.54
N LYS A 72 1.67 11.61 1.56
CA LYS A 72 0.42 12.33 1.82
C LYS A 72 -0.45 11.50 2.76
N LYS A 73 -0.87 12.10 3.87
CA LYS A 73 -1.74 11.46 4.86
C LYS A 73 -3.20 11.56 4.43
N ILE A 74 -3.59 10.70 3.50
CA ILE A 74 -4.99 10.58 3.08
C ILE A 74 -5.65 9.53 3.97
N PRO A 75 -6.71 9.86 4.73
CA PRO A 75 -7.41 8.87 5.52
C PRO A 75 -8.12 7.87 4.60
N PHE A 76 -8.15 6.61 5.01
CA PHE A 76 -8.89 5.57 4.31
C PHE A 76 -10.40 5.86 4.37
N ASN A 77 -11.07 5.74 3.22
CA ASN A 77 -12.52 5.91 3.11
C ASN A 77 -13.18 4.63 2.58
N ALA A 78 -13.71 3.81 3.47
CA ALA A 78 -14.34 2.54 3.13
C ALA A 78 -15.52 2.68 2.14
N ASN A 79 -16.23 3.82 2.14
CA ASN A 79 -17.36 4.04 1.23
C ASN A 79 -16.95 4.07 -0.25
N GLN A 80 -15.67 4.36 -0.54
CA GLN A 80 -15.12 4.29 -1.90
C GLN A 80 -14.95 2.85 -2.39
N LEU A 81 -14.81 1.89 -1.47
CA LEU A 81 -14.64 0.47 -1.80
C LEU A 81 -15.94 -0.32 -1.71
N ILE A 82 -16.82 -0.04 -0.73
CA ILE A 82 -18.06 -0.80 -0.51
C ILE A 82 -18.97 -0.79 -1.76
N HIS A 83 -18.92 0.29 -2.55
CA HIS A 83 -19.70 0.43 -3.79
C HIS A 83 -18.87 0.19 -5.06
N SER A 84 -17.64 -0.31 -4.92
CA SER A 84 -16.76 -0.58 -6.05
C SER A 84 -16.95 -2.00 -6.58
N GLU A 85 -16.71 -2.20 -7.87
CA GLU A 85 -16.80 -3.51 -8.52
C GLU A 85 -15.77 -4.53 -7.98
N ILE A 86 -14.71 -4.06 -7.29
CA ILE A 86 -13.62 -4.90 -6.79
C ILE A 86 -13.87 -5.44 -5.37
N ILE A 87 -14.96 -5.06 -4.70
CA ILE A 87 -15.18 -5.42 -3.30
C ILE A 87 -15.30 -6.93 -3.09
N ASP A 88 -15.95 -7.63 -4.01
CA ASP A 88 -16.12 -9.08 -3.95
C ASP A 88 -14.77 -9.79 -4.16
N ASP A 89 -13.96 -9.31 -5.10
CA ASP A 89 -12.60 -9.78 -5.30
C ASP A 89 -11.72 -9.53 -4.08
N LEU A 90 -11.84 -8.38 -3.42
CA LEU A 90 -11.10 -8.10 -2.18
C LEU A 90 -11.53 -9.01 -1.04
N ASN A 91 -12.81 -9.26 -0.87
CA ASN A 91 -13.31 -10.18 0.15
C ASN A 91 -12.81 -11.62 -0.08
N ASN A 92 -12.66 -12.01 -1.35
CA ASN A 92 -12.21 -13.35 -1.72
C ASN A 92 -10.67 -13.49 -1.73
N LEU A 93 -9.95 -12.53 -2.28
CA LEU A 93 -8.50 -12.62 -2.51
C LEU A 93 -7.68 -11.95 -1.39
N TRP A 94 -8.25 -11.01 -0.63
CA TRP A 94 -7.61 -10.31 0.48
C TRP A 94 -8.41 -10.42 1.80
N PRO A 95 -8.74 -11.64 2.26
CA PRO A 95 -9.54 -11.83 3.48
C PRO A 95 -8.77 -11.47 4.77
N VAL A 96 -9.53 -11.13 5.81
CA VAL A 96 -9.00 -11.11 7.18
C VAL A 96 -8.89 -12.53 7.69
N LEU A 97 -7.66 -12.99 7.94
CA LEU A 97 -7.42 -14.32 8.49
C LEU A 97 -7.60 -14.37 10.01
N GLU A 98 -7.23 -13.30 10.73
CA GLU A 98 -7.18 -13.26 12.19
C GLU A 98 -8.51 -12.77 12.81
N ILE A 99 -9.06 -13.54 13.77
CA ILE A 99 -10.41 -13.29 14.34
C ILE A 99 -10.51 -11.93 15.05
N THR A 100 -9.41 -11.45 15.62
CA THR A 100 -9.37 -10.22 16.44
C THR A 100 -9.26 -8.94 15.59
N LYS A 101 -9.07 -9.08 14.27
CA LYS A 101 -8.86 -7.95 13.36
C LYS A 101 -10.07 -7.73 12.46
N THR A 102 -10.21 -6.50 11.99
CA THR A 102 -11.20 -6.13 10.97
C THR A 102 -10.52 -5.37 9.85
N ASN A 103 -11.04 -5.46 8.63
CA ASN A 103 -10.55 -4.71 7.45
C ASN A 103 -10.66 -3.18 7.59
N ILE A 104 -11.26 -2.70 8.68
CA ILE A 104 -11.55 -1.29 8.95
C ILE A 104 -10.41 -0.64 9.76
N LYS A 105 -9.52 -1.44 10.35
CA LYS A 105 -8.39 -0.98 11.15
C LYS A 105 -7.12 -1.71 10.69
N PHE A 106 -6.35 -1.05 9.82
CA PHE A 106 -4.95 -1.36 9.58
C PHE A 106 -4.07 -0.58 10.58
#